data_AF-A0A838D3L2-F1
#
_entry.id   AF-A0A838D3L2-F1
#
_cell.length_a   1.000
_cell.length_b   1.000
_cell.length_c   1.000
_cell.angle_alpha   90.00
_cell.angle_beta   90.00
_cell.angle_gamma   90.00
#
_symmetry.space_group_name_H-M   'P 1'
#
loop_
_entity.id
_entity.type
_entity.pdbx_description
1 polymer ?
#
loop_
_entity_poly.entity_id
_entity_poly.type
_entity_poly.pdbx_seq_one_letter_code
_entity_poly.pdbx_strand_id
1 'polypeptide(L)'
;MWDLDARPHEITLLKIKHIRLKKEYGEGEIPHQAKTGSGPFLLTFSFPYVRDWLNEHPFKNESDARLICNLRNGSPINPKTLWNMMEQLKRRIIRLIEKGEITDEEERQRLDYLLKTKKWNPYCIRHSAITADSDYLPEYALKKKVRWSMNSKQGSRYIKRRMGNDLKNKILEQNGIITQDYENPKSLNLNCSRCNFVNAHENKYCSKCSYPLKPSAYEEIKKSEENRIGTLEQKYNQDIKDLKTEMENKFQYLLSKIDLGKL
;
A
#
# COMPACT_ATOMS: atom_id res chain seq x y z
N MET A 1 8.84 8.52 -3.31
CA MET A 1 9.36 9.12 -4.56
C MET A 1 8.24 9.65 -5.43
N TRP A 2 7.20 8.85 -5.70
CA TRP A 2 5.99 9.26 -6.41
C TRP A 2 5.33 10.51 -5.78
N ASP A 3 4.85 10.41 -4.54
CA ASP A 3 4.09 11.50 -3.90
C ASP A 3 4.84 12.84 -3.72
N LEU A 4 6.15 12.80 -3.49
CA LEU A 4 6.96 13.98 -3.17
C LEU A 4 7.48 14.72 -4.42
N ASP A 5 7.33 14.11 -5.60
CA ASP A 5 8.03 14.50 -6.83
C ASP A 5 9.53 14.69 -6.62
N ALA A 6 10.13 14.05 -5.62
CA ALA A 6 11.42 14.49 -5.09
C ALA A 6 12.61 14.00 -5.90
N ARG A 7 13.66 14.84 -5.97
CA ARG A 7 14.97 14.44 -6.47
C ARG A 7 15.56 13.39 -5.53
N PRO A 8 16.41 12.48 -6.00
CA PRO A 8 17.03 11.46 -5.14
C PRO A 8 17.66 12.03 -3.86
N HIS A 9 18.40 13.14 -3.97
CA HIS A 9 19.05 13.76 -2.82
C HIS A 9 18.07 14.46 -1.85
N GLU A 10 16.93 14.95 -2.33
CA GLU A 10 15.88 15.52 -1.46
C GLU A 10 15.32 14.42 -0.55
N ILE A 11 15.09 13.22 -1.11
CA ILE A 11 14.57 12.06 -0.38
C ILE A 11 15.56 11.59 0.69
N THR A 12 16.84 11.44 0.34
CA THR A 12 17.86 10.98 1.30
C THR A 12 18.16 11.99 2.40
N LEU A 13 17.79 13.26 2.20
CA LEU A 13 17.95 14.31 3.21
C LEU A 13 16.78 14.40 4.20
N LEU A 14 15.67 13.71 3.95
CA LEU A 14 14.53 13.72 4.87
C LEU A 14 14.90 13.13 6.22
N LYS A 15 14.33 13.73 7.26
CA LYS A 15 14.42 13.31 8.65
C LYS A 15 13.02 13.03 9.17
N ILE A 16 12.92 12.27 10.26
CA ILE A 16 11.64 11.91 10.87
C ILE A 16 10.83 13.17 11.20
N LYS A 17 11.46 14.20 11.78
CA LYS A 17 10.81 15.48 12.13
C LYS A 17 10.18 16.24 10.96
N HIS A 18 10.57 15.94 9.72
CA HIS A 18 10.01 16.61 8.55
C HIS A 18 8.64 16.07 8.15
N ILE A 19 8.17 14.97 8.75
CA ILE A 19 6.88 14.35 8.46
C ILE A 19 5.94 14.53 9.65
N ARG A 20 4.72 14.96 9.35
CA ARG A 20 3.59 14.99 10.27
C ARG A 20 2.52 14.06 9.74
N LEU A 21 2.18 13.04 10.52
CA LEU A 21 1.13 12.09 10.17
C LEU A 21 -0.24 12.68 10.51
N LYS A 22 -1.19 12.57 9.58
CA LYS A 22 -2.61 12.84 9.80
C LYS A 22 -3.37 11.51 9.75
N LYS A 23 -4.70 11.57 9.84
CA LYS A 23 -5.55 10.38 9.87
C LYS A 23 -5.47 9.57 8.56
N GLU A 24 -5.51 10.26 7.42
CA GLU A 24 -5.65 9.65 6.09
C GLU A 24 -4.48 9.94 5.14
N TYR A 25 -3.61 10.89 5.51
CA TYR A 25 -2.48 11.32 4.70
C TYR A 25 -1.32 11.75 5.61
N GLY A 26 -0.14 11.93 5.03
CA GLY A 26 1.00 12.56 5.69
C GLY A 26 1.31 13.90 5.04
N GLU A 27 1.85 14.84 5.79
CA GLU A 27 2.33 16.10 5.24
C GLU A 27 3.73 16.40 5.77
N GLY A 28 4.48 17.21 5.04
CA GLY A 28 5.81 17.58 5.46
C GLY A 28 6.41 18.67 4.59
N GLU A 29 7.67 19.00 4.88
CA GLU A 29 8.42 19.98 4.10
C GLU A 29 9.80 19.43 3.74
N ILE A 30 10.19 19.59 2.48
CA ILE A 30 11.56 19.28 2.06
C ILE A 30 12.50 20.26 2.77
N PRO A 31 13.58 19.79 3.44
CA PRO A 31 14.48 20.68 4.16
C PRO A 31 15.13 21.69 3.23
N HIS A 32 15.30 22.93 3.70
CA HIS A 32 15.95 24.02 2.96
C HIS A 32 17.39 23.69 2.51
N GLN A 33 18.04 22.74 3.19
CA GLN A 33 19.36 22.22 2.85
C GLN A 33 19.40 21.48 1.50
N ALA A 34 18.25 21.15 0.92
CA ALA A 34 18.17 20.68 -0.45
C ALA A 34 18.43 21.85 -1.41
N LYS A 35 19.32 21.65 -2.40
CA LYS A 35 19.74 22.65 -3.41
C LYS A 35 18.60 23.36 -4.17
N THR A 36 17.37 22.89 -4.02
CA THR A 36 16.20 23.25 -4.82
C THR A 36 15.13 24.03 -4.04
N GLY A 37 15.44 24.46 -2.83
CA GLY A 37 14.54 25.21 -1.96
C GLY A 37 13.61 24.30 -1.17
N SER A 38 13.01 24.85 -0.11
CA SER A 38 12.01 24.13 0.67
C SER A 38 10.66 24.13 -0.05
N GLY A 39 9.81 23.17 0.29
CA GLY A 39 8.49 23.09 -0.29
C GLY A 39 7.65 22.00 0.37
N PRO A 40 6.33 22.20 0.46
CA PRO A 40 5.45 21.24 1.08
C PRO A 40 5.38 19.97 0.21
N PHE A 41 5.23 18.83 0.88
CA PHE A 41 4.85 17.59 0.23
C PHE A 41 3.70 16.95 1.00
N LEU A 42 2.89 16.19 0.27
CA LEU A 42 1.85 15.35 0.82
C LEU A 42 2.23 13.90 0.54
N LEU A 43 2.02 13.03 1.51
CA LEU A 43 2.05 11.58 1.36
C LEU A 43 0.61 11.12 1.26
N THR A 44 0.24 10.57 0.12
CA THR A 44 -1.08 10.02 -0.15
C THR A 44 -0.93 8.52 -0.37
N PHE A 45 -0.51 8.09 -1.55
CA PHE A 45 -0.25 6.68 -1.85
C PHE A 45 0.82 6.06 -0.95
N SER A 46 1.89 6.80 -0.67
CA SER A 46 2.98 6.33 0.20
C SER A 46 2.69 6.46 1.70
N PHE A 47 1.55 7.05 2.09
CA PHE A 47 1.19 7.27 3.49
C PHE A 47 1.23 6.01 4.37
N PRO A 48 0.50 4.92 4.06
CA PRO A 48 0.50 3.73 4.93
C PRO A 48 1.90 3.15 5.09
N TYR A 49 2.68 3.09 4.00
CA TYR A 49 4.07 2.61 4.01
C TYR A 49 4.98 3.44 4.92
N VAL A 50 4.89 4.77 4.83
CA VAL A 50 5.72 5.67 5.65
C VAL A 50 5.29 5.63 7.11
N ARG A 51 3.98 5.59 7.40
CA ARG A 51 3.45 5.45 8.76
C ARG A 51 3.95 4.16 9.41
N ASP A 52 3.81 3.04 8.71
CA ASP A 52 4.18 1.73 9.25
C ASP A 52 5.71 1.64 9.43
N TRP A 53 6.48 2.17 8.47
CA TRP A 53 7.93 2.32 8.59
C TRP A 53 8.36 3.16 9.79
N LEU A 54 7.68 4.28 10.09
CA LEU A 54 8.01 5.12 11.25
C LEU A 54 7.82 4.37 12.59
N ASN A 55 6.87 3.43 12.66
CA ASN A 55 6.66 2.61 13.86
C ASN A 55 7.78 1.57 14.06
N GLU A 56 8.32 1.05 12.96
CA GLU A 56 9.40 0.04 12.93
C GLU A 56 10.80 0.64 12.87
N HIS A 57 10.91 1.96 12.67
CA HIS A 57 12.19 2.63 12.47
C HIS A 57 13.14 2.40 13.66
N PRO A 58 14.40 1.95 13.44
CA PRO A 58 15.32 1.65 14.53
C PRO A 58 15.57 2.84 15.48
N PHE A 59 15.55 4.05 14.94
CA PHE A 59 15.74 5.31 15.65
C PHE A 59 14.44 6.14 15.76
N LYS A 60 13.28 5.50 15.94
CA LYS A 60 11.96 6.18 15.94
C LYS A 60 11.82 7.31 16.96
N ASN A 61 12.58 7.24 18.07
CA ASN A 61 12.56 8.26 19.12
C ASN A 61 13.49 9.45 18.81
N GLU A 62 14.32 9.36 17.77
CA GLU A 62 15.26 10.41 17.37
C GLU A 62 14.68 11.21 16.20
N SER A 63 14.11 12.37 16.51
CA SER A 63 13.46 13.23 15.51
C SER A 63 14.42 13.69 14.39
N ASP A 64 15.71 13.80 14.70
CA ASP A 64 16.76 14.19 13.77
C ASP A 64 17.35 13.03 12.95
N ALA A 65 16.95 11.79 13.23
CA ALA A 65 17.34 10.64 12.43
C ALA A 65 16.81 10.75 11.00
N ARG A 66 17.58 10.20 10.05
CA ARG A 66 17.18 10.16 8.64
C ARG A 66 15.96 9.28 8.48
N LEU A 67 14.97 9.75 7.72
CA LEU A 67 13.77 8.98 7.41
C LEU A 67 14.11 7.64 6.75
N ILE A 68 15.06 7.66 5.82
CA ILE A 68 15.63 6.47 5.21
C ILE A 68 17.08 6.40 5.65
N CYS A 69 17.41 5.37 6.41
CA CYS A 69 18.72 5.16 7.00
C CYS A 69 19.22 3.74 6.73
N ASN A 70 20.51 3.53 6.97
CA ASN A 70 21.06 2.18 7.03
C ASN A 70 20.58 1.49 8.31
N LEU A 71 19.94 0.32 8.16
CA LEU A 71 19.32 -0.42 9.26
C LEU A 71 20.31 -0.89 10.33
N ARG A 72 21.60 -1.00 10.01
CA ARG A 72 22.62 -1.50 10.95
C ARG A 72 23.16 -0.42 11.88
N ASN A 73 23.27 0.83 11.40
CA ASN A 73 24.00 1.89 12.10
C ASN A 73 23.32 3.26 12.03
N GLY A 74 22.14 3.38 11.42
CA GLY A 74 21.41 4.64 11.29
C GLY A 74 22.02 5.65 10.33
N SER A 75 23.12 5.32 9.65
CA SER A 75 23.85 6.27 8.81
C SER A 75 23.00 6.73 7.62
N PRO A 76 23.17 7.97 7.14
CA PRO A 76 22.49 8.45 5.93
C PRO A 76 22.78 7.58 4.71
N ILE A 77 21.76 7.32 3.90
CA ILE A 77 21.94 6.64 2.62
C ILE A 77 22.42 7.61 1.53
N ASN A 78 23.28 7.14 0.63
CA ASN A 78 23.71 7.91 -0.53
C ASN A 78 22.59 7.95 -1.59
N PRO A 79 22.35 9.06 -2.30
CA PRO A 79 21.42 9.12 -3.43
C PRO A 79 21.63 8.02 -4.48
N LYS A 80 22.85 7.50 -4.66
CA LYS A 80 23.16 6.36 -5.54
C LYS A 80 22.42 5.09 -5.13
N THR A 81 22.11 4.90 -3.84
CA THR A 81 21.33 3.76 -3.35
C THR A 81 19.96 3.69 -4.00
N LEU A 82 19.32 4.83 -4.27
CA LEU A 82 18.03 4.87 -4.98
C LEU A 82 18.14 4.39 -6.43
N TRP A 83 19.28 4.61 -7.09
CA TRP A 83 19.53 4.04 -8.42
C TRP A 83 19.70 2.52 -8.35
N ASN A 84 20.45 2.04 -7.35
CA ASN A 84 20.65 0.61 -7.15
C ASN A 84 19.32 -0.11 -6.85
N MET A 85 18.43 0.50 -6.06
CA MET A 85 17.08 -0.01 -5.82
C MET A 85 16.27 -0.16 -7.11
N MET A 86 16.33 0.83 -8.02
CA MET A 86 15.64 0.76 -9.31
C MET A 86 16.17 -0.36 -10.20
N GLU A 87 17.49 -0.57 -10.21
CA GLU A 87 18.13 -1.66 -10.95
C GLU A 87 17.78 -3.03 -10.35
N GLN A 88 17.75 -3.15 -9.02
CA GLN A 88 17.31 -4.36 -8.33
C GLN A 88 15.84 -4.68 -8.62
N LEU A 89 14.98 -3.65 -8.64
CA LEU A 89 13.57 -3.79 -9.01
C LEU A 89 13.43 -4.32 -10.45
N LYS A 90 14.16 -3.71 -11.40
CA LYS A 90 14.20 -4.17 -12.79
C LYS A 90 14.56 -5.66 -12.89
N ARG A 91 15.65 -6.07 -12.23
CA ARG A 91 16.10 -7.48 -12.19
C ARG A 91 15.11 -8.41 -11.52
N ARG A 92 14.40 -7.96 -10.49
CA ARG A 92 13.35 -8.75 -9.84
C ARG A 92 12.19 -8.98 -10.80
N ILE A 93 11.73 -7.95 -11.50
CA ILE A 93 10.63 -8.06 -12.46
C ILE A 93 10.97 -9.01 -13.61
N ILE A 94 12.18 -8.91 -14.17
CA ILE A 94 12.67 -9.84 -15.20
C ILE A 94 12.58 -11.29 -14.70
N ARG A 95 13.09 -11.58 -13.49
CA ARG A 95 13.04 -12.92 -12.90
C ARG A 95 11.60 -13.43 -12.69
N LEU A 96 10.67 -12.56 -12.29
CA LEU A 96 9.26 -12.95 -12.11
C LEU A 96 8.62 -13.36 -13.43
N ILE A 97 8.93 -12.63 -14.51
CA ILE A 97 8.44 -12.94 -15.86
C ILE A 97 9.05 -14.25 -16.38
N GLU A 98 10.35 -14.45 -16.21
CA GLU A 98 11.07 -15.66 -16.65
C GLU A 98 10.57 -16.92 -15.94
N LYS A 99 10.21 -16.81 -14.65
CA LYS A 99 9.67 -17.92 -13.87
C LYS A 99 8.18 -18.18 -14.09
N GLY A 100 7.48 -17.28 -14.80
CA GLY A 100 6.03 -17.39 -14.98
C GLY A 100 5.22 -17.20 -13.68
N GLU A 101 5.74 -16.44 -12.71
CA GLU A 101 5.02 -16.14 -11.45
C GLU A 101 3.88 -15.12 -11.66
N ILE A 102 3.87 -14.42 -12.79
CA ILE A 102 2.82 -13.47 -13.17
C ILE A 102 1.79 -14.21 -14.02
N THR A 103 0.63 -14.50 -13.43
CA THR A 103 -0.45 -15.27 -14.07
C THR A 103 -1.28 -14.43 -15.04
N ASP A 104 -1.34 -13.11 -14.82
CA ASP A 104 -2.08 -12.20 -15.70
C ASP A 104 -1.26 -11.84 -16.94
N GLU A 105 -1.78 -12.22 -18.11
CA GLU A 105 -1.10 -12.02 -19.39
C GLU A 105 -1.06 -10.52 -19.77
N GLU A 106 -2.08 -9.75 -19.40
CA GLU A 106 -2.09 -8.30 -19.66
C GLU A 106 -1.01 -7.58 -18.84
N GLU A 107 -0.93 -7.87 -17.54
CA GLU A 107 0.13 -7.35 -16.67
C GLU A 107 1.53 -7.73 -17.21
N ARG A 108 1.71 -8.98 -17.63
CA ARG A 108 2.97 -9.45 -18.21
C ARG A 108 3.37 -8.66 -19.45
N GLN A 109 2.45 -8.44 -20.39
CA GLN A 109 2.71 -7.67 -21.61
C GLN A 109 3.06 -6.21 -21.30
N ARG A 110 2.34 -5.59 -20.35
CA ARG A 110 2.64 -4.23 -19.89
C ARG A 110 4.04 -4.13 -19.28
N LEU A 111 4.42 -5.09 -18.44
CA LEU A 111 5.76 -5.11 -17.82
C LEU A 111 6.87 -5.32 -18.87
N ASP A 112 6.69 -6.22 -19.83
CA ASP A 112 7.64 -6.42 -20.92
C ASP A 112 7.82 -5.15 -21.76
N TYR A 113 6.73 -4.47 -22.10
CA TYR A 113 6.76 -3.16 -22.77
C TYR A 113 7.53 -2.12 -21.95
N LEU A 114 7.31 -2.04 -20.62
CA LEU A 114 8.02 -1.11 -19.75
C LEU A 114 9.51 -1.42 -19.65
N LEU A 115 9.89 -2.70 -19.60
CA LEU A 115 11.28 -3.14 -19.57
C LEU A 115 12.04 -2.74 -20.83
N LYS A 116 11.40 -2.80 -22.00
CA LYS A 116 11.99 -2.46 -23.31
C LYS A 116 12.05 -0.96 -23.56
N THR A 117 11.00 -0.22 -23.20
CA THR A 117 10.84 1.19 -23.63
C THR A 117 11.34 2.21 -22.63
N LYS A 118 11.31 1.91 -21.33
CA LYS A 118 11.59 2.90 -20.27
C LYS A 118 12.96 2.69 -19.64
N LYS A 119 13.57 3.80 -19.22
CA LYS A 119 14.75 3.78 -18.36
C LYS A 119 14.31 3.44 -16.93
N TRP A 120 15.13 2.65 -16.23
CA TRP A 120 14.87 2.22 -14.86
C TRP A 120 15.72 3.02 -13.89
N ASN A 121 15.34 4.27 -13.65
CA ASN A 121 16.03 5.16 -12.72
C ASN A 121 15.04 6.02 -11.92
N PRO A 122 15.50 6.63 -10.80
CA PRO A 122 14.64 7.45 -9.95
C PRO A 122 13.95 8.62 -10.67
N TYR A 123 14.61 9.21 -11.66
CA TYR A 123 14.07 10.34 -12.40
C TYR A 123 12.91 9.96 -13.32
N CYS A 124 12.80 8.68 -13.72
CA CYS A 124 11.63 8.20 -14.45
C CYS A 124 10.38 8.22 -13.57
N ILE A 125 10.48 7.79 -12.31
CA ILE A 125 9.37 7.89 -11.35
C ILE A 125 9.00 9.35 -11.13
N ARG A 126 10.00 10.23 -10.91
CA ARG A 126 9.75 11.67 -10.79
C ARG A 126 9.05 12.23 -12.04
N HIS A 127 9.49 11.88 -13.24
CA HIS A 127 8.87 12.38 -14.47
C HIS A 127 7.42 11.92 -14.60
N SER A 128 7.12 10.66 -14.27
CA SER A 128 5.77 10.13 -14.30
C SER A 128 4.88 10.81 -13.26
N ALA A 129 5.36 11.00 -12.02
CA ALA A 129 4.63 11.69 -10.96
C ALA A 129 4.27 13.13 -11.36
N ILE A 130 5.25 13.91 -11.87
CA ILE A 130 5.00 15.28 -12.35
C ILE A 130 4.01 15.29 -13.51
N THR A 131 4.03 14.28 -14.38
CA THR A 131 3.05 14.16 -15.48
C THR A 131 1.64 13.94 -14.92
N ALA A 132 1.48 13.00 -13.99
CA ALA A 132 0.18 12.74 -13.35
C ALA A 132 -0.32 13.97 -12.57
N ASP A 133 0.56 14.67 -11.86
CA ASP A 133 0.19 15.91 -11.17
C ASP A 133 -0.17 17.04 -12.12
N SER A 134 0.50 17.09 -13.27
CA SER A 134 0.18 18.02 -14.32
C SER A 134 -1.16 17.73 -14.97
N ASP A 135 -1.85 16.64 -14.64
CA ASP A 135 -3.20 16.35 -15.14
C ASP A 135 -4.28 17.12 -14.36
N TYR A 136 -4.01 17.52 -13.10
CA TYR A 136 -4.98 18.28 -12.29
C TYR A 136 -4.45 19.60 -11.74
N LEU A 137 -3.14 19.78 -11.55
CA LEU A 137 -2.57 21.03 -11.00
C LEU A 137 -2.28 22.10 -12.07
N PRO A 138 -2.61 23.38 -11.84
CA PRO A 138 -2.15 24.48 -12.70
C PRO A 138 -0.63 24.66 -12.60
N GLU A 139 -0.04 25.35 -13.59
CA GLU A 139 1.44 25.44 -13.72
C GLU A 139 2.13 25.98 -12.49
N TYR A 140 1.59 27.04 -11.87
CA TYR A 140 2.18 27.64 -10.68
C TYR A 140 2.20 26.65 -9.50
N ALA A 141 1.12 25.88 -9.31
CA ALA A 141 0.99 24.91 -8.22
C ALA A 141 1.92 23.72 -8.46
N LEU A 142 1.99 23.23 -9.70
CA LEU A 142 2.92 22.18 -10.10
C LEU A 142 4.37 22.61 -9.84
N LYS A 143 4.78 23.81 -10.31
CA LYS A 143 6.12 24.36 -10.07
C LYS A 143 6.45 24.45 -8.59
N LYS A 144 5.50 24.89 -7.75
CA LYS A 144 5.68 24.95 -6.30
C LYS A 144 5.83 23.55 -5.69
N LYS A 145 4.98 22.58 -6.07
CA LYS A 145 5.04 21.19 -5.59
C LYS A 145 6.38 20.54 -5.92
N VAL A 146 6.87 20.68 -7.15
CA VAL A 146 8.10 20.02 -7.62
C VAL A 146 9.38 20.80 -7.30
N ARG A 147 9.25 21.96 -6.66
CA ARG A 147 10.31 22.91 -6.29
C ARG A 147 11.12 23.36 -7.51
N TRP A 148 10.41 23.97 -8.46
CA TRP A 148 11.01 24.72 -9.56
C TRP A 148 10.84 26.22 -9.31
N SER A 149 11.80 27.01 -9.79
CA SER A 149 11.62 28.45 -9.90
C SER A 149 10.38 28.76 -10.73
N MET A 150 9.61 29.77 -10.32
CA MET A 150 8.41 30.21 -11.03
C MET A 150 8.71 30.61 -12.48
N ASN A 151 9.93 31.11 -12.73
CA ASN A 151 10.42 31.51 -14.05
C ASN A 151 10.89 30.32 -14.92
N SER A 152 10.86 29.09 -14.40
CA SER A 152 11.31 27.90 -15.13
C SER A 152 10.36 27.54 -16.27
N LYS A 153 10.91 27.23 -17.45
CA LYS A 153 10.15 26.71 -18.60
C LYS A 153 9.84 25.20 -18.50
N GLN A 154 10.27 24.54 -17.43
CA GLN A 154 10.10 23.09 -17.25
C GLN A 154 8.62 22.68 -17.11
N GLY A 155 7.79 23.50 -16.48
CA GLY A 155 6.34 23.22 -16.28
C GLY A 155 5.60 22.99 -17.60
N SER A 156 5.90 23.81 -18.61
CA SER A 156 5.24 23.75 -19.90
C SER A 156 5.42 22.40 -20.63
N ARG A 157 6.49 21.64 -20.35
CA ARG A 157 6.70 20.31 -20.94
C ARG A 157 5.60 19.32 -20.57
N TYR A 158 5.07 19.43 -19.36
CA TYR A 158 4.09 18.50 -18.81
C TYR A 158 2.66 18.95 -19.15
N ILE A 159 2.40 20.25 -19.01
CA ILE A 159 1.06 20.84 -19.16
C ILE A 159 0.57 20.86 -20.60
N LYS A 160 1.48 21.01 -21.59
CA LYS A 160 1.12 21.00 -23.02
C LYS A 160 0.34 19.76 -23.44
N ARG A 161 0.46 18.65 -22.72
CA ARG A 161 -0.28 17.40 -22.99
C ARG A 161 -1.78 17.49 -22.68
N ARG A 162 -2.23 18.46 -21.88
CA ARG A 162 -3.65 18.68 -21.52
C ARG A 162 -4.44 19.58 -22.46
N MET A 163 -3.76 20.48 -23.18
CA MET A 163 -4.38 21.72 -23.71
C MET A 163 -5.39 21.54 -24.86
N GLY A 164 -5.76 20.31 -25.24
CA GLY A 164 -6.81 20.06 -26.23
C GLY A 164 -8.21 20.16 -25.62
N ASN A 165 -8.78 19.03 -25.25
CA ASN A 165 -10.19 18.95 -24.82
C ASN A 165 -10.44 19.49 -23.40
N ASP A 166 -9.41 19.52 -22.56
CA ASP A 166 -9.54 19.80 -21.13
C ASP A 166 -9.83 21.29 -20.83
N LEU A 167 -9.32 22.19 -21.68
CA LEU A 167 -9.61 23.62 -21.58
C LEU A 167 -11.08 23.91 -21.91
N LYS A 168 -11.59 23.28 -22.97
CA LYS A 168 -12.99 23.42 -23.39
C LYS A 168 -13.92 22.92 -22.28
N ASN A 169 -13.65 21.74 -21.72
CA ASN A 169 -14.45 21.18 -20.63
C ASN A 169 -14.46 22.09 -19.40
N LYS A 170 -13.31 22.60 -18.95
CA LYS A 170 -13.24 23.54 -17.82
C LYS A 170 -14.01 24.85 -18.06
N ILE A 171 -13.97 25.38 -19.29
CA ILE A 171 -14.75 26.58 -19.65
C ILE A 171 -16.25 26.27 -19.59
N LEU A 172 -16.67 25.10 -20.10
CA LEU A 172 -18.07 24.68 -20.07
C LEU A 172 -18.56 24.39 -18.64
N GLU A 173 -17.72 23.82 -17.78
CA GLU A 173 -17.98 23.61 -16.35
C GLU A 173 -18.15 24.93 -15.60
N GLN A 174 -17.23 25.87 -15.78
CA GLN A 174 -17.31 27.19 -15.14
C GLN A 174 -18.58 27.94 -15.56
N ASN A 175 -19.04 27.73 -16.79
CA ASN A 175 -20.27 28.30 -17.32
C ASN A 175 -21.53 27.49 -16.95
N GLY A 176 -21.41 26.40 -16.18
CA GLY A 176 -22.53 25.57 -15.73
C GLY A 176 -23.18 24.73 -16.83
N ILE A 177 -22.53 24.56 -17.98
CA ILE A 177 -23.05 23.80 -19.14
C ILE A 177 -22.81 22.29 -18.96
N ILE A 178 -21.72 21.92 -18.28
CA ILE A 178 -21.38 20.54 -17.92
C ILE A 178 -21.32 20.46 -16.40
N THR A 179 -22.09 19.56 -15.80
CA THR A 179 -21.89 19.14 -14.41
C THR A 179 -20.78 18.10 -14.37
N GLN A 180 -19.73 18.35 -13.59
CA GLN A 180 -18.72 17.34 -13.30
C GLN A 180 -19.35 16.22 -12.49
N ASP A 181 -19.62 15.08 -13.15
CA ASP A 181 -19.56 13.81 -12.45
C ASP A 181 -18.08 13.58 -12.10
N TYR A 182 -17.68 14.07 -10.92
CA TYR A 182 -16.40 13.69 -10.36
C TYR A 182 -16.45 12.19 -10.08
N GLU A 183 -16.07 11.36 -11.05
CA GLU A 183 -15.52 10.05 -10.73
C GLU A 183 -14.29 10.33 -9.87
N ASN A 184 -14.47 10.28 -8.56
CA ASN A 184 -13.38 10.47 -7.61
C ASN A 184 -12.27 9.48 -8.00
N PRO A 185 -11.05 9.97 -8.30
CA PRO A 185 -9.97 9.09 -8.71
C PRO A 185 -9.81 8.03 -7.63
N LYS A 186 -9.88 6.76 -8.03
CA LYS A 186 -9.80 5.63 -7.10
C LYS A 186 -8.52 5.79 -6.28
N SER A 187 -8.68 5.93 -4.96
CA SER A 187 -7.55 5.91 -4.04
C SER A 187 -6.76 4.62 -4.26
N LEU A 188 -5.46 4.76 -4.51
CA LEU A 188 -4.56 3.60 -4.63
C LEU A 188 -4.44 2.83 -3.30
N ASN A 189 -4.75 3.48 -2.17
CA ASN A 189 -4.74 2.85 -0.85
C ASN A 189 -6.09 2.21 -0.51
N LEU A 190 -6.04 1.15 0.29
CA LEU A 190 -7.22 0.41 0.74
C LEU A 190 -7.73 0.97 2.07
N ASN A 191 -8.85 1.67 2.04
CA ASN A 191 -9.54 2.13 3.25
C ASN A 191 -10.39 0.98 3.81
N CYS A 192 -10.20 0.68 5.09
CA CYS A 192 -10.99 -0.36 5.74
C CYS A 192 -12.44 0.10 5.95
N SER A 193 -13.41 -0.61 5.36
CA SER A 193 -14.84 -0.29 5.49
C SER A 193 -15.39 -0.37 6.93
N ARG A 194 -14.67 -1.02 7.85
CA ARG A 194 -15.07 -1.16 9.25
C ARG A 194 -14.54 -0.05 10.15
N CYS A 195 -13.29 0.37 9.97
CA CYS A 195 -12.62 1.29 10.90
C CYS A 195 -11.97 2.51 10.24
N ASN A 196 -12.15 2.68 8.92
CA ASN A 196 -11.58 3.75 8.09
C ASN A 196 -10.06 3.92 8.20
N PHE A 197 -9.36 2.85 8.58
CA PHE A 197 -7.90 2.83 8.58
C PHE A 197 -7.38 2.70 7.16
N VAL A 198 -6.40 3.54 6.80
CA VAL A 198 -5.73 3.51 5.49
C VAL A 198 -4.67 2.41 5.48
N ASN A 199 -4.86 1.37 4.68
CA ASN A 199 -3.95 0.24 4.56
C ASN A 199 -3.14 0.34 3.26
N ALA A 200 -1.96 -0.28 3.28
CA ALA A 200 -1.16 -0.48 2.08
C ALA A 200 -1.92 -1.38 1.08
N HIS A 201 -1.65 -1.20 -0.21
CA HIS A 201 -2.39 -1.86 -1.28
C HIS A 201 -2.20 -3.39 -1.27
N GLU A 202 -1.04 -3.88 -0.83
CA GLU A 202 -0.75 -5.31 -0.74
C GLU A 202 -1.50 -6.03 0.40
N ASN A 203 -1.89 -5.32 1.46
CA ASN A 203 -2.46 -5.93 2.66
C ASN A 203 -3.75 -6.70 2.35
N LYS A 204 -3.81 -7.96 2.80
CA LYS A 204 -5.02 -8.80 2.72
C LYS A 204 -6.04 -8.44 3.81
N TYR A 205 -5.54 -8.08 4.99
CA TYR A 205 -6.33 -7.76 6.19
C TYR A 205 -6.00 -6.35 6.68
N CYS A 206 -6.94 -5.71 7.36
CA CYS A 206 -6.69 -4.42 7.97
C CYS A 206 -5.70 -4.54 9.13
N SER A 207 -4.64 -3.73 9.12
CA SER A 207 -3.60 -3.76 10.17
C SER A 207 -4.12 -3.34 11.56
N LYS A 208 -5.30 -2.69 11.63
CA LYS A 208 -5.89 -2.21 12.89
C LYS A 208 -6.97 -3.14 13.46
N CYS A 209 -7.89 -3.62 12.63
CA CYS A 209 -9.06 -4.39 13.09
C CYS A 209 -9.18 -5.78 12.47
N SER A 210 -8.16 -6.22 11.72
CA SER A 210 -8.10 -7.53 11.05
C SER A 210 -9.22 -7.82 10.06
N TYR A 211 -9.99 -6.79 9.66
CA TYR A 211 -11.07 -6.94 8.68
C TYR A 211 -10.51 -7.30 7.29
N PRO A 212 -11.10 -8.26 6.57
CA PRO A 212 -10.63 -8.65 5.22
C PRO A 212 -10.85 -7.51 4.22
N LEU A 213 -9.79 -7.14 3.49
CA LEU A 213 -9.83 -6.06 2.49
C LEU A 213 -10.00 -6.57 1.06
N LYS A 214 -9.63 -7.83 0.81
CA LYS A 214 -9.66 -8.46 -0.51
C LYS A 214 -10.58 -9.70 -0.48
N PRO A 215 -11.17 -10.08 -1.63
CA PRO A 215 -11.99 -11.29 -1.73
C PRO A 215 -11.25 -12.55 -1.25
N SER A 216 -9.97 -12.68 -1.60
CA SER A 216 -9.14 -13.82 -1.15
C SER A 216 -9.02 -13.93 0.37
N ALA A 217 -8.94 -12.80 1.08
CA ALA A 217 -8.87 -12.78 2.54
C ALA A 217 -10.20 -13.24 3.17
N TYR A 218 -11.32 -12.91 2.52
CA TYR A 218 -12.64 -13.35 2.97
C TYR A 218 -12.82 -14.86 2.79
N GLU A 219 -12.40 -15.41 1.64
CA GLU A 219 -12.43 -16.84 1.37
C GLU A 219 -11.54 -17.64 2.35
N GLU A 220 -10.35 -17.12 2.68
CA GLU A 220 -9.47 -17.71 3.69
C GLU A 220 -10.15 -17.80 5.06
N ILE A 221 -10.82 -16.72 5.51
CA ILE A 221 -11.57 -16.72 6.77
C ILE A 221 -12.69 -17.75 6.71
N LYS A 222 -13.51 -17.72 5.65
CA LYS A 222 -14.65 -18.64 5.48
C LYS A 222 -14.20 -20.09 5.55
N LYS A 223 -13.14 -20.45 4.82
CA LYS A 223 -12.57 -21.80 4.83
C LYS A 223 -12.04 -22.19 6.21
N SER A 224 -11.44 -21.25 6.95
CA SER A 224 -10.96 -21.50 8.31
C SER A 224 -12.11 -21.75 9.30
N GLU A 225 -13.24 -21.05 9.12
CA GLU A 225 -14.45 -21.23 9.94
C GLU A 225 -15.13 -22.56 9.61
N GLU A 226 -15.28 -22.90 8.34
CA GLU A 226 -15.80 -24.20 7.89
C GLU A 226 -14.96 -25.37 8.45
N ASN A 227 -13.64 -25.26 8.40
CA ASN A 227 -12.75 -26.28 8.99
C ASN A 227 -12.92 -26.37 10.51
N ARG A 228 -13.04 -25.25 11.22
CA ARG A 228 -13.28 -25.25 12.68
C ARG A 228 -14.60 -25.92 13.02
N ILE A 229 -15.67 -25.59 12.30
CA ILE A 229 -16.98 -26.21 12.47
C ILE A 229 -16.88 -27.72 12.24
N GLY A 230 -16.26 -28.15 11.15
CA GLY A 230 -16.05 -29.58 10.87
C GLY A 230 -15.26 -30.31 11.98
N THR A 231 -14.23 -29.68 12.55
CA THR A 231 -13.51 -30.27 13.68
C THR A 231 -14.33 -30.35 14.96
N LEU A 232 -15.23 -29.38 15.20
CA LEU A 232 -16.14 -29.40 16.34
C LEU A 232 -17.22 -30.49 16.17
N GLU A 233 -17.76 -30.64 14.97
CA GLU A 233 -18.72 -31.71 14.65
C GLU A 233 -18.09 -33.09 14.83
N GLN A 234 -16.85 -33.28 14.38
CA GLN A 234 -16.11 -34.53 14.58
C GLN A 234 -15.90 -34.84 16.06
N LYS A 235 -15.48 -33.85 16.86
CA LYS A 235 -15.34 -34.01 18.32
C LYS A 235 -16.68 -34.33 18.97
N TYR A 236 -17.72 -33.58 18.66
CA TYR A 236 -19.07 -33.81 19.20
C TYR A 236 -19.60 -35.21 18.86
N ASN A 237 -19.40 -35.67 17.62
CA ASN A 237 -19.79 -37.01 17.21
C ASN A 237 -18.98 -38.10 17.93
N GLN A 238 -17.71 -37.85 18.21
CA GLN A 238 -16.87 -38.77 18.98
C GLN A 238 -17.31 -38.81 20.45
N ASP A 239 -17.53 -37.65 21.07
CA ASP A 239 -18.02 -37.54 22.45
C ASP A 239 -19.37 -38.24 22.63
N ILE A 240 -20.29 -38.12 21.66
CA ILE A 240 -21.55 -38.88 21.66
C ILE A 240 -21.32 -40.38 21.60
N LYS A 241 -20.38 -40.85 20.76
CA LYS A 241 -20.07 -42.28 20.67
C LYS A 241 -19.50 -42.81 21.98
N ASP A 242 -18.59 -42.05 22.59
CA ASP A 242 -17.94 -42.41 23.85
C ASP A 242 -18.95 -42.40 25.01
N LEU A 243 -19.89 -41.44 25.04
CA LEU A 243 -20.99 -41.45 26.00
C LEU A 243 -21.93 -42.64 25.80
N LYS A 244 -22.26 -43.00 24.55
CA LYS A 244 -23.10 -44.17 24.26
C LYS A 244 -22.44 -45.46 24.75
N THR A 245 -21.16 -45.68 24.44
CA THR A 245 -20.43 -46.86 24.91
C THR A 245 -20.31 -46.90 26.43
N GLU A 246 -20.09 -45.76 27.08
CA GLU A 246 -20.06 -45.69 28.55
C GLU A 246 -21.43 -46.02 29.17
N MET A 247 -22.52 -45.51 28.59
CA MET A 247 -23.88 -45.84 29.01
C MET A 247 -24.20 -47.33 28.81
N GLU A 248 -23.83 -47.90 27.66
CA GLU A 248 -24.00 -49.32 27.35
C GLU A 248 -23.26 -50.20 28.38
N ASN A 249 -22.03 -49.85 28.71
CA ASN A 249 -21.22 -50.55 29.71
C ASN A 249 -21.84 -50.45 31.12
N LYS A 250 -22.31 -49.26 31.52
CA LYS A 250 -23.00 -49.07 32.81
C LYS A 250 -24.32 -49.86 32.86
N PHE A 251 -25.05 -49.92 31.75
CA PHE A 251 -26.30 -50.68 31.64
C PHE A 251 -26.03 -52.20 31.76
N GLN A 252 -25.04 -52.72 31.05
CA GLN A 252 -24.60 -54.12 31.16
C GLN A 252 -24.14 -54.47 32.58
N TYR A 253 -23.39 -53.57 33.24
CA TYR A 253 -23.00 -53.73 34.64
C TYR A 253 -24.21 -53.83 35.58
N LEU A 254 -25.22 -52.98 35.41
CA LEU A 254 -26.45 -53.03 36.21
C LEU A 254 -27.22 -54.35 35.98
N LEU A 255 -27.34 -54.82 34.74
CA LEU A 255 -27.97 -56.11 34.44
C LEU A 255 -27.26 -57.27 35.15
N SER A 256 -25.93 -57.31 35.10
CA SER A 256 -25.14 -58.35 35.77
C SER A 256 -25.34 -58.40 37.29
N LYS A 257 -25.64 -57.25 37.92
CA LYS A 257 -25.91 -57.14 39.36
C LYS A 257 -27.32 -57.60 39.72
N ILE A 258 -28.30 -57.45 38.81
CA ILE A 258 -29.69 -57.86 39.03
C ILE A 258 -29.84 -59.38 38.91
N ASP A 259 -29.14 -60.02 37.98
CA ASP A 259 -29.17 -61.49 37.82
C ASP A 259 -28.56 -62.24 39.01
N LEU A 260 -27.62 -61.63 39.75
CA LEU A 260 -27.05 -62.19 40.98
C LEU A 260 -27.97 -62.08 42.20
N GLY A 261 -29.06 -61.30 42.14
CA GLY A 261 -30.01 -61.11 43.24
C GLY A 261 -31.24 -62.03 43.21
N LYS A 262 -31.33 -62.94 42.24
CA LYS A 262 -32.44 -63.91 42.08
C LYS A 262 -32.10 -65.35 42.47
N LEU A 263 -30.98 -65.57 43.15
CA LEU A 263 -30.60 -66.82 43.83
C LEU A 263 -30.79 -66.65 45.34
#